data_AF-X0VA79-F1
#
_entry.id   AF-X0VA79-F1
#
_cell.length_a   1.000
_cell.length_b   1.000
_cell.length_c   1.000
_cell.angle_alpha   90.00
_cell.angle_beta   90.00
_cell.angle_gamma   90.00
#
_symmetry.space_group_name_H-M   'P 1'
#
loop_
_entity.id
_entity.type
_entity.pdbx_description
1 polymer ?
#
loop_
_entity_poly.entity_id
_entity_poly.type
_entity_poly.pdbx_seq_one_letter_code
_entity_poly.pdbx_strand_id
1 'polypeptide(L)'
;SPLVAVHGAMRRKGWRARNGTESGHIVTTVVSRDIRSAMRPVYDYRPYVLRSYFSTRLLMAVSDRILDNNYRVYWMGHSGQMAARYSSNKAILPPDLIESMRAAYQRSRRYLLGDTMNEESLRRKQMLDTARMLGYGEEKMRKLTEILERARTADEAAEEFRKLGEQPKPGNGSYEIVTGESVMLGRLSEGWTLERELNDDRFLVKRG
;
A
#
# COMPACT_ATOMS: atom_id res chain seq x y z
N SER A 1 -13.56 32.13 0.13
CA SER A 1 -12.88 31.45 1.25
C SER A 1 -12.92 29.95 1.05
N PRO A 2 -11.79 29.22 1.05
CA PRO A 2 -11.83 27.77 0.88
C PRO A 2 -12.42 27.16 2.15
N LEU A 3 -13.56 26.48 2.00
CA LEU A 3 -14.21 25.72 3.07
C LEU A 3 -13.40 24.44 3.28
N VAL A 4 -12.53 24.42 4.28
CA VAL A 4 -11.94 23.18 4.77
C VAL A 4 -13.03 22.45 5.56
N ALA A 5 -13.46 21.28 5.10
CA ALA A 5 -14.43 20.46 5.81
C ALA A 5 -13.83 20.02 7.16
N VAL A 6 -14.34 20.58 8.25
CA VAL A 6 -13.89 20.28 9.61
C VAL A 6 -14.77 19.19 10.21
N HIS A 7 -14.15 18.14 10.75
CA HIS A 7 -14.79 17.11 11.57
C HIS A 7 -15.68 17.77 12.66
N GLY A 8 -16.85 17.21 12.97
CA GLY A 8 -17.84 17.85 13.86
C GLY A 8 -17.29 18.30 15.24
N ALA A 9 -16.27 17.59 15.75
CA ALA A 9 -15.56 17.96 16.98
C ALA A 9 -14.71 19.25 16.86
N MET A 10 -14.22 19.60 15.67
CA MET A 10 -13.44 20.82 15.43
C MET A 10 -14.30 22.08 15.30
N ARG A 11 -15.62 21.96 15.05
CA ARG A 11 -16.55 23.12 15.05
C ARG A 11 -16.52 23.91 16.36
N ARG A 12 -16.34 23.23 17.51
CA ARG A 12 -16.26 23.87 18.83
C ARG A 12 -14.90 24.52 19.12
N LYS A 13 -13.82 24.12 18.43
CA LYS A 13 -12.45 24.61 18.72
C LYS A 13 -12.16 26.01 18.18
N GLY A 14 -12.93 26.48 17.19
CA GLY A 14 -12.84 27.86 16.67
C GLY A 14 -13.51 28.89 17.58
N TRP A 15 -14.30 28.46 18.56
CA TRP A 15 -15.05 29.36 19.44
C TRP A 15 -14.21 29.77 20.64
N ARG A 16 -13.61 30.96 20.56
CA ARG A 16 -13.21 31.72 21.74
C ARG A 16 -13.78 33.13 21.62
N ALA A 17 -14.61 33.53 22.58
CA ALA A 17 -14.99 34.92 22.73
C ALA A 17 -13.72 35.72 23.06
N ARG A 18 -13.27 36.56 22.12
CA ARG A 18 -12.30 37.61 22.41
C ARG A 18 -13.08 38.91 22.32
N ASN A 19 -13.17 39.64 23.43
CA ASN A 19 -13.93 40.89 23.54
C ASN A 19 -15.43 40.74 23.23
N GLY A 20 -16.07 39.64 23.64
CA GLY A 20 -17.52 39.46 23.50
C GLY A 20 -18.03 39.15 22.09
N THR A 21 -17.14 38.95 21.09
CA THR A 21 -17.54 38.53 19.74
C THR A 21 -17.17 37.06 19.50
N GLU A 22 -18.16 36.25 19.16
CA GLU A 22 -17.98 34.85 18.80
C GLU A 22 -17.46 34.75 17.35
N SER A 23 -16.13 34.63 17.19
CA SER A 23 -15.56 34.42 15.86
C SER A 23 -15.62 32.94 15.49
N GLY A 24 -16.27 32.58 14.37
CA GLY A 24 -16.28 31.21 13.83
C GLY A 24 -14.96 30.77 13.18
N HIS A 25 -13.85 31.46 13.45
CA HIS A 25 -12.56 31.25 12.82
C HIS A 25 -11.61 30.48 13.74
N ILE A 26 -10.85 29.53 13.18
CA ILE A 26 -9.82 28.82 13.92
C ILE A 26 -8.56 29.70 14.00
N VAL A 27 -8.01 29.84 15.20
CA VAL A 27 -6.79 30.63 15.44
C VAL A 27 -5.52 29.81 15.20
N THR A 28 -4.45 30.47 14.76
CA THR A 28 -3.13 29.87 14.47
C THR A 28 -2.59 29.06 15.65
N THR A 29 -2.83 29.50 16.88
CA THR A 29 -2.36 28.81 18.10
C THR A 29 -3.03 27.45 18.28
N VAL A 30 -4.33 27.33 17.96
CA VAL A 30 -5.08 26.07 18.03
C VAL A 30 -4.60 25.11 16.95
N VAL A 31 -4.46 25.56 15.70
CA VAL A 31 -3.94 24.73 14.61
C VAL A 31 -2.52 24.24 14.93
N SER A 32 -1.65 25.15 15.37
CA SER A 32 -0.25 24.81 15.71
C SER A 32 -0.16 23.82 16.85
N ARG A 33 -1.00 23.97 17.88
CA ARG A 33 -1.07 23.02 18.99
C ARG A 33 -1.54 21.66 18.52
N ASP A 34 -2.64 21.60 17.77
CA ASP A 34 -3.23 20.33 17.33
C ASP A 34 -2.28 19.55 16.41
N ILE A 35 -1.61 20.24 15.46
CA ILE A 35 -0.55 19.62 14.63
C ILE A 35 0.60 19.14 15.51
N ARG A 36 1.09 19.96 16.45
CA ARG A 36 2.19 19.57 17.34
C ARG A 36 1.83 18.35 18.17
N SER A 37 0.62 18.29 18.73
CA SER A 37 0.13 17.14 19.50
C SER A 37 0.07 15.86 18.67
N ALA A 38 -0.33 15.95 17.40
CA ALA A 38 -0.33 14.80 16.50
C ALA A 38 1.09 14.33 16.12
N MET A 39 2.05 15.25 15.99
CA MET A 39 3.43 14.92 15.64
C MET A 39 4.25 14.37 16.81
N ARG A 40 4.01 14.86 18.04
CA ARG A 40 4.87 14.61 19.21
C ARG A 40 5.12 13.15 19.57
N PRO A 41 4.19 12.18 19.36
CA PRO A 41 4.46 10.78 19.62
C PRO A 41 5.61 10.19 18.80
N VAL A 42 5.94 10.80 17.65
CA VAL A 42 6.96 10.31 16.72
C VAL A 42 8.08 11.31 16.51
N TYR A 43 7.78 12.61 16.49
CA TYR A 43 8.72 13.66 16.12
C TYR A 43 8.72 14.83 17.11
N ASP A 44 9.92 15.24 17.53
CA ASP A 44 10.14 16.44 18.36
C ASP A 44 10.38 17.72 17.52
N TYR A 45 9.70 17.86 16.39
CA TYR A 45 9.87 19.03 15.50
C TYR A 45 8.76 20.06 15.66
N ARG A 46 9.07 21.31 15.29
CA ARG A 46 8.06 22.36 15.15
C ARG A 46 7.16 22.06 13.94
N PRO A 47 5.84 22.35 14.00
CA PRO A 47 4.92 22.12 12.87
C PRO A 47 5.36 22.71 11.52
N TYR A 48 6.14 23.79 11.55
CA TYR A 48 6.69 24.43 10.36
C TYR A 48 7.52 23.49 9.48
N VAL A 49 8.10 22.42 10.04
CA VAL A 49 8.86 21.42 9.28
C VAL A 49 8.02 20.77 8.18
N LEU A 50 6.69 20.64 8.37
CA LEU A 50 5.79 20.08 7.36
C LEU A 50 5.72 20.94 6.10
N ARG A 51 5.82 22.26 6.26
CA ARG A 51 5.88 23.20 5.13
C ARG A 51 7.21 23.08 4.40
N SER A 52 8.32 22.95 5.12
CA SER A 52 9.64 22.70 4.52
C SER A 52 9.67 21.38 3.77
N TYR A 53 9.14 20.30 4.37
CA TYR A 53 8.98 19.00 3.75
C TYR A 53 8.17 19.09 2.44
N PHE A 54 7.01 19.75 2.48
CA PHE A 54 6.18 19.97 1.29
C PHE A 54 6.96 20.68 0.16
N SER A 55 7.68 21.76 0.49
CA SER A 55 8.50 22.51 -0.48
C SER A 55 9.58 21.65 -1.13
N THR A 56 10.32 20.88 -0.33
CA THR A 56 11.41 20.02 -0.79
C THR A 56 10.89 18.85 -1.62
N ARG A 57 9.80 18.20 -1.20
CA ARG A 57 9.20 17.10 -1.95
C ARG A 57 8.64 17.56 -3.29
N LEU A 58 8.02 18.74 -3.35
CA LEU A 58 7.57 19.29 -4.63
C LEU A 58 8.72 19.75 -5.52
N LEU A 59 9.88 20.10 -4.97
CA LEU A 59 11.06 20.38 -5.79
C LEU A 59 11.49 19.14 -6.58
N MET A 60 11.37 17.94 -6.00
CA MET A 60 11.62 16.68 -6.73
C MET A 60 10.61 16.50 -7.88
N ALA A 61 9.32 16.79 -7.65
CA ALA A 61 8.31 16.75 -8.71
C ALA A 61 8.56 17.77 -9.83
N VAL A 62 9.13 18.94 -9.51
CA VAL A 62 9.57 19.93 -10.51
C VAL A 62 10.75 19.40 -11.32
N SER A 63 11.75 18.80 -10.66
CA SER A 63 12.91 18.19 -11.32
C SER A 63 12.48 17.15 -12.36
N ASP A 64 11.48 16.35 -12.03
CA ASP A 64 10.95 15.28 -12.90
C ASP A 64 9.90 15.79 -13.90
N ARG A 65 9.76 17.12 -14.04
CA ARG A 65 8.85 17.81 -14.98
C ARG A 65 7.36 17.44 -14.81
N ILE A 66 6.97 16.97 -13.63
CA ILE A 66 5.57 16.65 -13.29
C ILE A 66 4.79 17.90 -12.90
N LEU A 67 5.51 18.85 -12.30
CA LEU A 67 4.99 20.07 -11.70
C LEU A 67 5.72 21.31 -12.25
N ASP A 68 4.98 22.37 -12.57
CA ASP A 68 5.55 23.69 -12.82
C ASP A 68 6.04 24.32 -11.50
N ASN A 69 7.24 24.92 -11.50
CA ASN A 69 7.77 25.62 -10.33
C ASN A 69 6.88 26.79 -9.86
N ASN A 70 6.15 27.44 -10.77
CA ASN A 70 5.18 28.48 -10.44
C ASN A 70 4.04 27.95 -9.58
N TYR A 71 3.60 26.70 -9.79
CA TYR A 71 2.56 26.07 -8.97
C TYR A 71 3.08 25.85 -7.55
N ARG A 72 4.32 25.37 -7.42
CA ARG A 72 5.00 25.21 -6.13
C ARG A 72 5.12 26.55 -5.38
N VAL A 73 5.60 27.60 -6.05
CA VAL A 73 5.74 28.95 -5.48
C VAL A 73 4.38 29.50 -5.04
N TYR A 74 3.34 29.31 -5.86
CA TYR A 74 1.97 29.70 -5.55
C TYR A 74 1.41 28.97 -4.31
N TRP A 75 1.55 27.65 -4.22
CA TRP A 75 1.09 26.89 -3.05
C TRP A 75 1.85 27.22 -1.77
N MET A 76 3.13 27.60 -1.91
CA MET A 76 3.89 28.14 -0.80
C MET A 76 3.41 29.54 -0.39
N GLY A 77 2.58 30.22 -1.19
CA GLY A 77 2.18 31.60 -0.93
C GLY A 77 3.37 32.56 -0.99
N HIS A 78 4.41 32.20 -1.74
CA HIS A 78 5.52 33.11 -2.00
C HIS A 78 5.11 34.08 -3.11
N SER A 79 5.56 35.33 -3.01
CA SER A 79 5.42 36.26 -4.12
C SER A 79 6.24 35.73 -5.29
N GLY A 80 5.58 35.29 -6.36
CA GLY A 80 6.26 34.83 -7.57
C GLY A 80 7.06 35.95 -8.23
N GLN A 81 7.81 35.62 -9.29
CA GLN A 81 8.43 36.63 -10.15
C GLN A 81 7.37 37.55 -10.76
N MET A 82 7.76 38.73 -11.26
CA MET A 82 6.84 39.72 -11.85
C MET A 82 5.86 39.13 -12.89
N ALA A 83 6.25 38.06 -13.60
CA ALA A 83 5.39 37.34 -14.55
C ALA A 83 4.21 36.59 -13.90
N ALA A 84 4.32 36.13 -12.64
CA ALA A 84 3.23 35.48 -11.92
C ALA A 84 2.03 36.42 -11.71
N ARG A 85 2.28 37.73 -11.70
CA ARG A 85 1.27 38.82 -11.65
C ARG A 85 0.26 38.75 -12.80
N TYR A 86 0.62 38.12 -13.92
CA TYR A 86 -0.21 38.03 -15.12
C TYR A 86 -0.87 36.66 -15.34
N SER A 87 -0.50 35.62 -14.57
CA SER A 87 -1.05 34.25 -14.72
C SER A 87 -1.70 33.69 -13.45
N SER A 88 -1.05 33.80 -12.29
CA SER A 88 -1.49 33.16 -11.04
C SER A 88 -1.81 34.12 -9.90
N ASN A 89 -1.63 35.43 -10.09
CA ASN A 89 -1.84 36.47 -9.06
C ASN A 89 -3.06 37.38 -9.32
N LYS A 90 -3.91 37.07 -10.31
CA LYS A 90 -5.24 37.69 -10.33
C LYS A 90 -6.05 37.08 -9.18
N ALA A 91 -6.83 37.90 -8.49
CA ALA A 91 -7.63 37.53 -7.31
C ALA A 91 -8.54 36.29 -7.54
N ILE A 92 -8.75 35.91 -8.80
CA ILE A 92 -9.46 34.72 -9.23
C ILE A 92 -8.57 34.00 -10.26
N LEU A 93 -8.16 32.77 -9.95
CA LEU A 93 -7.51 31.89 -10.92
C LEU A 93 -8.55 31.39 -11.95
N PRO A 94 -8.23 31.32 -13.25
CA PRO A 94 -9.08 30.67 -14.24
C PRO A 94 -9.41 29.23 -13.84
N PRO A 95 -10.64 28.73 -14.09
CA PRO A 95 -11.03 27.35 -13.74
C PRO A 95 -10.08 26.28 -14.30
N ASP A 96 -9.64 26.44 -15.56
CA ASP A 96 -8.74 25.49 -16.21
C ASP A 96 -7.35 25.45 -15.54
N LEU A 97 -6.87 26.61 -15.07
CA LEU A 97 -5.62 26.69 -14.33
C LEU A 97 -5.74 26.00 -12.96
N ILE A 98 -6.89 26.15 -12.30
CA ILE A 98 -7.18 25.43 -11.05
C ILE A 98 -7.17 23.92 -11.30
N GLU A 99 -7.79 23.44 -12.36
CA GLU A 99 -7.83 22.01 -12.67
C GLU A 99 -6.44 21.48 -13.05
N SER A 100 -5.66 22.26 -13.81
CA SER A 100 -4.26 21.96 -14.10
C SER A 100 -3.43 21.84 -12.81
N MET A 101 -3.62 22.76 -11.87
CA MET A 101 -2.98 22.68 -10.54
C MET A 101 -3.43 21.44 -9.76
N ARG A 102 -4.71 21.10 -9.76
CA ARG A 102 -5.23 19.89 -9.10
C ARG A 102 -4.63 18.62 -9.70
N ALA A 103 -4.61 18.50 -11.02
CA ALA A 103 -4.02 17.37 -11.72
C ALA A 103 -2.51 17.26 -11.44
N ALA A 104 -1.78 18.38 -11.45
CA ALA A 104 -0.36 18.41 -11.11
C ALA A 104 -0.09 18.00 -9.65
N TYR A 105 -0.94 18.44 -8.72
CA TYR A 105 -0.89 17.98 -7.33
C TYR A 105 -1.09 16.47 -7.22
N GLN A 106 -2.11 15.92 -7.90
CA GLN A 106 -2.41 14.49 -7.90
C GLN A 106 -1.22 13.66 -8.38
N ARG A 107 -0.59 14.04 -9.49
CA ARG A 107 0.63 13.35 -9.99
C ARG A 107 1.82 13.47 -9.05
N SER A 108 1.91 14.59 -8.32
CA SER A 108 3.01 14.85 -7.37
C SER A 108 2.84 14.12 -6.03
N ARG A 109 1.68 13.47 -5.78
CA ARG A 109 1.38 12.80 -4.50
C ARG A 109 2.43 11.76 -4.11
N ARG A 110 3.04 11.09 -5.08
CA ARG A 110 4.12 10.11 -4.85
C ARG A 110 5.32 10.69 -4.08
N TYR A 111 5.63 11.97 -4.26
CA TYR A 111 6.72 12.59 -3.49
C TYR A 111 6.26 13.02 -2.09
N LEU A 112 4.97 13.36 -1.93
CA LEU A 112 4.43 13.91 -0.70
C LEU A 112 4.10 12.82 0.33
N LEU A 113 3.37 11.81 -0.10
CA LEU A 113 2.94 10.71 0.76
C LEU A 113 4.06 9.68 0.96
N GLY A 114 5.13 9.80 0.16
CA GLY A 114 5.96 8.66 -0.16
C GLY A 114 5.10 7.69 -0.95
N ASP A 115 5.35 7.56 -2.25
CA ASP A 115 5.09 6.28 -2.86
C ASP A 115 5.85 5.30 -1.99
N THR A 116 5.13 4.42 -1.32
CA THR A 116 5.71 3.24 -0.70
C THR A 116 6.35 2.35 -1.74
N MET A 117 6.49 2.78 -3.01
CA MET A 117 7.39 2.21 -4.01
C MET A 117 8.86 2.44 -3.61
N ASN A 118 9.26 1.91 -2.45
CA ASN A 118 10.57 1.28 -2.42
C ASN A 118 10.54 0.11 -3.43
N GLU A 119 11.71 -0.26 -3.95
CA GLU A 119 11.86 -1.36 -4.91
C GLU A 119 11.08 -2.61 -4.46
N GLU A 120 11.08 -2.84 -3.15
CA GLU A 120 10.41 -3.91 -2.46
C GLU A 120 8.87 -3.91 -2.65
N SER A 121 8.16 -2.79 -2.47
CA SER A 121 6.71 -2.74 -2.72
C SER A 121 6.35 -2.83 -4.20
N LEU A 122 7.23 -2.35 -5.08
CA LEU A 122 7.09 -2.55 -6.52
C LEU A 122 7.20 -4.05 -6.86
N ARG A 123 8.20 -4.74 -6.30
CA ARG A 123 8.37 -6.19 -6.45
C ARG A 123 7.16 -6.96 -5.91
N ARG A 124 6.66 -6.62 -4.71
CA ARG A 124 5.45 -7.24 -4.14
C ARG A 124 4.23 -7.07 -5.07
N LYS A 125 4.03 -5.87 -5.63
CA LYS A 125 2.95 -5.61 -6.59
C LYS A 125 3.13 -6.38 -7.89
N GLN A 126 4.36 -6.42 -8.44
CA GLN A 126 4.69 -7.21 -9.63
C GLN A 126 4.40 -8.70 -9.43
N MET A 127 4.69 -9.25 -8.25
CA MET A 127 4.38 -10.65 -7.93
C MET A 127 2.86 -10.91 -7.95
N LEU A 128 2.05 -10.01 -7.37
CA LEU A 128 0.59 -10.13 -7.39
C LEU A 128 0.02 -10.01 -8.81
N ASP A 129 0.51 -9.05 -9.60
CA ASP A 129 0.06 -8.85 -10.97
C ASP A 129 0.44 -10.04 -11.86
N THR A 130 1.66 -10.58 -11.69
CA THR A 130 2.11 -11.78 -12.39
C THR A 130 1.27 -13.00 -12.01
N ALA A 131 0.98 -13.20 -10.72
CA ALA A 131 0.16 -14.31 -10.26
C ALA A 131 -1.27 -14.27 -10.83
N ARG A 132 -1.86 -13.07 -10.96
CA ARG A 132 -3.14 -12.87 -11.66
C ARG A 132 -3.04 -13.22 -13.14
N MET A 133 -2.00 -12.76 -13.83
CA MET A 133 -1.77 -13.07 -15.25
C MET A 133 -1.59 -14.57 -15.49
N LEU A 134 -0.94 -15.28 -14.56
CA LEU A 134 -0.78 -16.74 -14.59
C LEU A 134 -2.05 -17.51 -14.21
N GLY A 135 -3.16 -16.82 -13.94
CA GLY A 135 -4.45 -17.45 -13.66
C GLY A 135 -4.53 -18.12 -12.29
N TYR A 136 -3.79 -17.63 -11.29
CA TYR A 136 -3.92 -18.18 -9.94
C TYR A 136 -5.32 -17.92 -9.39
N GLY A 137 -6.00 -18.98 -8.95
CA GLY A 137 -7.32 -18.86 -8.35
C GLY A 137 -7.30 -18.08 -7.03
N GLU A 138 -8.47 -17.60 -6.61
CA GLU A 138 -8.68 -16.74 -5.43
C GLU A 138 -8.00 -17.27 -4.16
N GLU A 139 -8.07 -18.58 -3.91
CA GLU A 139 -7.44 -19.21 -2.75
C GLU A 139 -5.91 -19.05 -2.73
N LYS A 140 -5.29 -19.18 -3.91
CA LYS A 140 -3.84 -19.07 -4.09
C LYS A 140 -3.40 -17.60 -4.05
N MET A 141 -4.24 -16.70 -4.55
CA MET A 141 -4.04 -15.25 -4.42
C MET A 141 -4.13 -14.78 -2.97
N ARG A 142 -5.08 -15.31 -2.19
CA ARG A 142 -5.21 -15.02 -0.75
C ARG A 142 -3.95 -15.42 0.01
N LYS A 143 -3.47 -16.65 -0.20
CA LYS A 143 -2.23 -17.15 0.41
C LYS A 143 -1.00 -16.32 0.01
N LEU A 144 -0.87 -15.96 -1.27
CA LEU A 144 0.22 -15.09 -1.73
C LEU A 144 0.18 -13.73 -1.03
N THR A 145 -1.00 -13.14 -0.87
CA THR A 145 -1.18 -11.84 -0.22
C THR A 145 -0.77 -11.91 1.25
N GLU A 146 -1.22 -12.92 1.97
CA GLU A 146 -0.86 -13.15 3.38
C GLU A 146 0.66 -13.32 3.58
N ILE A 147 1.32 -14.04 2.66
CA ILE A 147 2.78 -14.22 2.68
C ILE A 147 3.50 -12.90 2.42
N LEU A 148 3.05 -12.10 1.46
CA LEU A 148 3.64 -10.80 1.13
C LEU A 148 3.51 -9.80 2.28
N GLU A 149 2.46 -9.90 3.09
CA GLU A 149 2.22 -9.06 4.27
C GLU A 149 3.11 -9.44 5.45
N ARG A 150 3.39 -10.73 5.66
CA ARG A 150 4.26 -11.20 6.77
C ARG A 150 5.75 -11.18 6.46
N ALA A 151 6.12 -11.39 5.19
CA ALA A 151 7.51 -11.49 4.78
C ALA A 151 8.21 -10.12 4.82
N ARG A 152 9.48 -10.11 5.23
CA ARG A 152 10.26 -8.86 5.29
C ARG A 152 10.66 -8.39 3.90
N THR A 153 10.94 -9.33 2.99
CA THR A 153 11.30 -9.06 1.60
C THR A 153 10.47 -9.87 0.59
N ALA A 154 10.43 -9.41 -0.66
CA ALA A 154 9.71 -10.03 -1.76
C ALA A 154 10.37 -11.36 -2.16
N ASP A 155 11.69 -11.45 -2.01
CA ASP A 155 12.47 -12.66 -2.28
C ASP A 155 12.15 -13.74 -1.23
N GLU A 156 12.04 -13.37 0.05
CA GLU A 156 11.59 -14.28 1.13
C GLU A 156 10.15 -14.76 0.86
N ALA A 157 9.25 -13.85 0.48
CA ALA A 157 7.88 -14.20 0.10
C ALA A 157 7.83 -15.16 -1.09
N ALA A 158 8.70 -14.97 -2.08
CA ALA A 158 8.78 -15.83 -3.27
C ALA A 158 9.24 -17.25 -2.93
N GLU A 159 10.23 -17.39 -2.04
CA GLU A 159 10.70 -18.69 -1.59
C GLU A 159 9.64 -19.43 -0.77
N GLU A 160 8.98 -18.75 0.16
CA GLU A 160 7.92 -19.34 0.98
C GLU A 160 6.72 -19.75 0.12
N PHE A 161 6.36 -18.92 -0.85
CA PHE A 161 5.30 -19.25 -1.79
C PHE A 161 5.66 -20.44 -2.70
N ARG A 162 6.94 -20.56 -3.11
CA ARG A 162 7.44 -21.72 -3.86
C ARG A 162 7.34 -23.01 -3.04
N LYS A 163 7.76 -22.98 -1.76
CA LYS A 163 7.67 -24.13 -0.83
C LYS A 163 6.24 -24.62 -0.62
N LEU A 164 5.26 -23.71 -0.64
CA LEU A 164 3.83 -24.07 -0.60
C LEU A 164 3.34 -24.74 -1.89
N GLY A 165 3.94 -24.40 -3.03
CA GLY A 165 3.68 -25.06 -4.32
C GLY A 165 4.42 -26.39 -4.50
N GLU A 166 5.53 -26.59 -3.76
CA GLU A 166 6.35 -27.80 -3.75
C GLU A 166 5.88 -28.88 -2.76
N GLN A 167 4.73 -28.68 -2.08
CA GLN A 167 4.03 -29.81 -1.48
C GLN A 167 3.84 -30.84 -2.61
N PRO A 168 4.45 -32.03 -2.52
CA PRO A 168 4.32 -33.01 -3.57
C PRO A 168 2.83 -33.29 -3.67
N LYS A 169 2.23 -32.93 -4.81
CA LYS A 169 0.97 -33.56 -5.19
C LYS A 169 1.25 -35.05 -5.05
N PRO A 170 0.56 -35.81 -4.18
CA PRO A 170 0.64 -37.27 -4.27
C PRO A 170 0.30 -37.58 -5.73
N GLY A 171 1.27 -38.13 -6.44
CA GLY A 171 1.12 -38.43 -7.86
C GLY A 171 -0.15 -39.25 -8.07
N ASN A 172 -0.83 -39.02 -9.19
CA ASN A 172 -2.06 -39.72 -9.61
C ASN A 172 -1.87 -41.24 -9.62
N GLY A 173 -2.02 -41.83 -8.44
CA GLY A 173 -1.94 -43.25 -8.15
C GLY A 173 -2.04 -43.36 -6.64
N SER A 174 -3.22 -43.72 -6.13
CA SER A 174 -3.39 -43.87 -4.69
C SER A 174 -2.49 -45.02 -4.24
N TYR A 175 -1.51 -44.72 -3.38
CA TYR A 175 -0.73 -45.73 -2.69
C TYR A 175 -1.40 -46.00 -1.34
N GLU A 176 -1.57 -47.27 -0.99
CA GLU A 176 -2.08 -47.71 0.30
C GLU A 176 -1.05 -48.68 0.92
N ILE A 177 -0.80 -48.55 2.23
CA ILE A 177 0.00 -49.53 2.97
C ILE A 177 -0.99 -50.45 3.68
N VAL A 178 -0.93 -51.73 3.35
CA VAL A 178 -1.77 -52.76 3.96
C VAL A 178 -0.91 -53.66 4.86
N THR A 179 -1.49 -54.12 5.95
CA THR A 179 -0.83 -55.03 6.90
C THR A 179 -1.52 -56.39 6.85
N GLY A 180 -0.75 -57.46 6.66
CA GLY A 180 -1.26 -58.81 6.52
C GLY A 180 -1.52 -59.22 5.07
N GLU A 181 -1.05 -60.41 4.73
CA GLU A 181 -1.20 -61.03 3.41
C GLU A 181 -2.66 -61.10 2.94
N SER A 182 -3.61 -61.42 3.83
CA SER A 182 -5.04 -61.50 3.51
C SER A 182 -5.62 -60.16 3.02
N VAL A 183 -5.18 -59.04 3.62
CA VAL A 183 -5.66 -57.70 3.25
C VAL A 183 -5.02 -57.27 1.92
N MET A 184 -3.76 -57.65 1.71
CA MET A 184 -3.05 -57.44 0.45
C MET A 184 -3.73 -58.17 -0.71
N LEU A 185 -4.04 -59.45 -0.55
CA LEU A 185 -4.75 -60.25 -1.55
C LEU A 185 -6.14 -59.68 -1.87
N GLY A 186 -6.86 -59.18 -0.85
CA GLY A 186 -8.13 -58.47 -1.04
C GLY A 186 -7.98 -57.27 -1.98
N ARG A 187 -6.98 -56.41 -1.74
CA ARG A 187 -6.72 -55.24 -2.60
C ARG A 187 -6.27 -55.63 -4.01
N LEU A 188 -5.48 -56.69 -4.16
CA LEU A 188 -5.12 -57.19 -5.50
C LEU A 188 -6.35 -57.63 -6.31
N SER A 189 -7.35 -58.24 -5.67
CA SER A 189 -8.62 -58.61 -6.33
C SER A 189 -9.48 -57.41 -6.73
N GLU A 190 -9.36 -56.29 -6.02
CA GLU A 190 -10.02 -55.02 -6.31
C GLU A 190 -9.31 -54.20 -7.41
N GLY A 191 -8.27 -54.77 -8.04
CA GLY A 191 -7.53 -54.14 -9.14
C GLY A 191 -6.35 -53.27 -8.71
N TRP A 192 -5.87 -53.42 -7.47
CA TRP A 192 -4.62 -52.81 -7.03
C TRP A 192 -3.41 -53.66 -7.46
N THR A 193 -2.24 -53.05 -7.58
CA THR A 193 -0.98 -53.73 -7.91
C THR A 193 0.00 -53.62 -6.75
N LEU A 194 0.67 -54.72 -6.41
CA LEU A 194 1.73 -54.73 -5.39
C LEU A 194 3.00 -54.10 -5.97
N GLU A 195 3.47 -53.02 -5.36
CA GLU A 195 4.71 -52.34 -5.78
C GLU A 195 5.90 -52.80 -4.94
N ARG A 196 5.70 -53.02 -3.63
CA ARG A 196 6.80 -53.35 -2.72
C ARG A 196 6.35 -54.07 -1.44
N GLU A 197 7.11 -55.07 -1.03
CA GLU A 197 7.01 -55.68 0.30
C GLU A 197 7.85 -54.87 1.33
N LEU A 198 7.25 -54.60 2.48
CA LEU A 198 7.84 -53.87 3.60
C LEU A 198 8.05 -54.82 4.78
N ASN A 199 8.87 -54.38 5.74
CA ASN A 199 9.11 -55.15 6.96
C ASN A 199 7.85 -55.16 7.85
N ASP A 200 7.74 -56.22 8.66
CA ASP A 200 6.66 -56.45 9.61
C ASP A 200 5.29 -56.73 8.95
N ASP A 201 5.27 -57.58 7.91
CA ASP A 201 4.03 -58.04 7.25
C ASP A 201 3.21 -56.88 6.67
N ARG A 202 3.92 -55.94 6.04
CA ARG A 202 3.32 -54.75 5.40
C ARG A 202 3.61 -54.73 3.91
N PHE A 203 2.67 -54.24 3.13
CA PHE A 203 2.76 -54.22 1.68
C PHE A 203 2.33 -52.85 1.14
N LEU A 204 3.09 -52.31 0.20
CA LEU A 204 2.76 -51.09 -0.51
C LEU A 204 2.02 -51.46 -1.79
N VAL A 205 0.72 -51.14 -1.86
CA VAL A 205 -0.12 -51.36 -3.03
C VAL A 205 -0.46 -50.04 -3.71
N LYS A 206 -0.66 -50.07 -5.03
CA LYS A 206 -0.97 -48.90 -5.85
C LYS A 206 -2.18 -49.16 -6.73
N ARG A 207 -3.04 -48.15 -6.88
CA ARG A 207 -4.13 -48.15 -7.85
C ARG A 207 -3.74 -47.30 -9.06
N GLY A 208 -3.86 -47.88 -10.26
CA GLY A 208 -3.66 -47.19 -11.53
C GLY A 208 -4.79 -46.24 -11.88
#